data_AF-A0A1Q3FP72-F1
#
_entry.id   AF-A0A1Q3FP72-F1
#
_cell.length_a   1.000
_cell.length_b   1.000
_cell.length_c   1.000
_cell.angle_alpha   90.00
_cell.angle_beta   90.00
_cell.angle_gamma   90.00
#
_symmetry.space_group_name_H-M   'P 1'
#
loop_
_entity.id
_entity.type
_entity.pdbx_description
1 polymer ?
#
loop_
_entity_poly.entity_id
_entity_poly.type
_entity_poly.pdbx_seq_one_letter_code
_entity_poly.pdbx_strand_id
1 'polypeptide(L)'
;MAVSAHYLAIFAVLAAGVTSIGETDFDDQSCGRQLAPLEGLIKAGFRSRPGEYPWHVALFHRVGTSEEFDYQCGGTLVHKFLVVTAAHCVTQRSSRKHRPVRNVLVKAGRFNISEEHEDQGRDHEVAKIVTHVNYKPLTYENDIAILKLEVPVIFTQYVQPVCLWKRDDGVVLPNIYGREGTVVGWGLTDSNKTAAILNQARMPIVSTHDCLASDRDFFGHLINAKSFCAGFQNGTGVCNGDSGGGLIIQHRGQWYLRGVVSFSNTLDSSGICNLKKFVGFTDAGQYLEWIYENAPISNNSDPIEGHPNIRLINQGNCGKNDFLFGYSEDKKPIIGQYPWIVQVRHPFQSHDYVQCNGLLINRNYILTTNCVDWNDDVSVTLGDYKTGEVKDCVTGPISVCLDPVQEVATSEYFQKDNLILARLASPAYIGRRNHIEAICLPTTVEQRERVYPRYVLTGWKESGQDSQFLQRAVLDLIHHGPCQKEMNRTVSESIICVRNPDDPKRSPKCNDYMQGTTIQAVEKKSNRYLAYGIQTDISYCSRPEQFIKIVDYMEWILDNMKP
;
A
#
# COMPACT_ATOMS: atom_id res chain seq x y z
N MET A 1 91.16 -11.47 -10.70
CA MET A 1 91.23 -11.30 -9.23
C MET A 1 89.86 -10.79 -8.80
N ALA A 2 88.99 -11.68 -8.32
CA ALA A 2 88.64 -11.85 -6.91
C ALA A 2 87.84 -10.64 -6.36
N VAL A 3 86.49 -10.72 -6.31
CA VAL A 3 85.62 -11.20 -5.21
C VAL A 3 85.41 -10.16 -4.11
N SER A 4 84.14 -9.80 -3.85
CA SER A 4 83.44 -9.72 -2.53
C SER A 4 82.29 -8.70 -2.63
N ALA A 5 81.03 -9.15 -2.63
CA ALA A 5 80.03 -9.03 -1.53
C ALA A 5 79.37 -7.62 -1.47
N HIS A 6 78.08 -7.38 -1.21
CA HIS A 6 76.94 -8.16 -0.74
C HIS A 6 75.69 -7.21 -0.77
N TYR A 7 74.48 -7.78 -0.93
CA TYR A 7 73.18 -7.39 -0.34
C TYR A 7 72.02 -7.10 -1.33
N LEU A 8 71.04 -8.01 -1.28
CA LEU A 8 69.66 -7.80 -1.71
C LEU A 8 69.01 -6.73 -0.81
N ALA A 9 68.35 -5.75 -1.43
CA ALA A 9 67.31 -4.95 -0.80
C ALA A 9 66.03 -5.05 -1.65
N ILE A 10 64.98 -5.55 -1.01
CA ILE A 10 63.63 -5.76 -1.53
C ILE A 10 62.96 -4.39 -1.69
N PHE A 11 62.51 -4.05 -2.90
CA PHE A 11 61.60 -2.92 -3.11
C PHE A 11 60.15 -3.41 -2.94
N ALA A 12 59.54 -3.02 -1.82
CA ALA A 12 58.09 -3.10 -1.64
C ALA A 12 57.42 -1.95 -2.39
N VAL A 13 56.60 -2.26 -3.39
CA VAL A 13 55.70 -1.30 -4.03
C VAL A 13 54.45 -1.19 -3.17
N LEU A 14 54.36 -0.13 -2.37
CA LEU A 14 53.11 0.31 -1.75
C LEU A 14 52.32 1.09 -2.80
N ALA A 15 51.46 0.39 -3.54
CA ALA A 15 50.35 1.02 -4.24
C ALA A 15 49.34 1.46 -3.17
N ALA A 16 49.35 2.75 -2.83
CA ALA A 16 48.26 3.37 -2.08
C ALA A 16 47.01 3.30 -2.95
N GLY A 17 46.15 2.32 -2.68
CA GLY A 17 44.82 2.24 -3.26
C GLY A 17 44.03 3.48 -2.85
N VAL A 18 43.58 4.24 -3.84
CA VAL A 18 42.51 5.23 -3.64
C VAL A 18 41.28 4.43 -3.24
N THR A 19 40.96 4.40 -1.95
CA THR A 19 39.65 3.92 -1.49
C THR A 19 38.62 4.93 -1.97
N SER A 20 37.88 4.59 -3.02
CA SER A 20 36.60 5.25 -3.26
C SER A 20 35.74 5.01 -2.03
N ILE A 21 35.26 6.08 -1.41
CA ILE A 21 34.18 5.99 -0.43
C ILE A 21 32.97 5.53 -1.24
N GLY A 22 32.69 4.23 -1.22
CA GLY A 22 31.54 3.67 -1.91
C GLY A 22 30.27 4.21 -1.27
N GLU A 23 29.50 5.01 -2.01
CA GLU A 23 28.09 5.25 -1.73
C GLU A 23 27.40 3.87 -1.71
N THR A 24 27.00 3.43 -0.52
CA THR A 24 26.19 2.22 -0.36
C THR A 24 24.74 2.63 -0.52
N ASP A 25 24.14 2.29 -1.67
CA ASP A 25 22.71 2.50 -1.91
C ASP A 25 21.92 1.64 -0.91
N PHE A 26 21.18 2.31 -0.01
CA PHE A 26 20.41 1.65 1.04
C PHE A 26 19.13 0.99 0.48
N ASP A 27 18.59 0.00 1.20
CA ASP A 27 17.42 -0.79 0.78
C ASP A 27 16.19 0.07 0.44
N ASP A 28 15.73 -0.04 -0.82
CA ASP A 28 14.50 0.54 -1.39
C ASP A 28 13.23 0.24 -0.58
N GLN A 29 13.23 -0.83 0.23
CA GLN A 29 12.09 -1.23 1.07
C GLN A 29 12.06 -0.52 2.43
N SER A 30 13.08 0.28 2.76
CA SER A 30 13.18 0.99 4.03
C SER A 30 12.81 2.48 3.89
N CYS A 31 11.76 2.92 4.60
CA CYS A 31 11.33 4.32 4.63
C CYS A 31 11.32 4.87 6.07
N GLY A 32 11.29 6.19 6.23
CA GLY A 32 11.01 6.85 7.52
C GLY A 32 12.02 6.55 8.63
N ARG A 33 13.24 6.15 8.29
CA ARG A 33 14.34 5.93 9.22
C ARG A 33 15.31 7.11 9.17
N GLN A 34 16.04 7.34 10.24
CA GLN A 34 17.12 8.33 10.30
C GLN A 34 18.42 7.55 10.52
N LEU A 35 19.31 7.53 9.52
CA LEU A 35 20.57 6.77 9.59
C LEU A 35 21.75 7.62 10.07
N ALA A 36 21.67 8.95 9.95
CA ALA A 36 22.71 9.84 10.44
C ALA A 36 22.80 9.81 11.97
N PRO A 37 24.00 9.66 12.57
CA PRO A 37 24.17 9.73 14.01
C PRO A 37 23.86 11.13 14.52
N LEU A 38 22.83 11.26 15.37
CA LEU A 38 22.40 12.53 15.95
C LEU A 38 23.29 12.88 17.15
N GLU A 39 24.40 13.59 16.95
CA GLU A 39 25.24 14.07 18.07
C GLU A 39 24.64 15.31 18.77
N GLY A 40 24.38 15.23 20.08
CA GLY A 40 24.01 16.34 20.97
C GLY A 40 22.53 16.42 21.39
N LEU A 41 22.21 17.28 22.35
CA LEU A 41 20.86 17.68 22.78
C LEU A 41 20.77 19.21 22.74
N ILE A 42 19.67 19.79 22.23
CA ILE A 42 19.47 21.26 22.24
C ILE A 42 18.03 21.61 22.65
N LYS A 43 17.81 22.84 23.18
CA LYS A 43 16.57 23.45 23.76
C LYS A 43 16.07 24.69 22.94
N ALA A 44 14.74 24.82 22.74
CA ALA A 44 13.93 25.87 22.05
C ALA A 44 14.25 26.26 20.58
N GLY A 45 13.25 26.19 19.68
CA GLY A 45 13.30 26.68 18.27
C GLY A 45 14.45 26.11 17.44
N PHE A 46 14.29 24.88 16.94
CA PHE A 46 15.47 24.05 16.67
C PHE A 46 15.97 24.15 15.23
N ARG A 47 17.24 24.54 15.06
CA ARG A 47 18.03 24.16 13.88
C ARG A 47 18.03 22.64 13.79
N SER A 48 17.78 22.09 12.60
CA SER A 48 17.95 20.65 12.41
C SER A 48 19.45 20.31 12.34
N ARG A 49 19.76 19.02 12.29
CA ARG A 49 21.10 18.51 11.98
C ARG A 49 21.19 18.02 10.54
N PRO A 50 22.39 17.98 9.95
CA PRO A 50 22.60 17.28 8.68
C PRO A 50 22.08 15.85 8.77
N GLY A 51 21.22 15.46 7.83
CA GLY A 51 20.64 14.11 7.77
C GLY A 51 19.54 13.81 8.79
N GLU A 52 19.08 14.79 9.60
CA GLU A 52 17.97 14.59 10.53
C GLU A 52 16.64 14.42 9.79
N TYR A 53 16.44 15.08 8.65
CA TYR A 53 15.22 14.98 7.84
C TYR A 53 15.55 14.64 6.39
N PRO A 54 16.05 13.42 6.12
CA PRO A 54 16.62 13.05 4.82
C PRO A 54 15.58 12.96 3.68
N TRP A 55 14.29 13.03 4.01
CA TRP A 55 13.19 13.07 3.05
C TRP A 55 12.76 14.47 2.65
N HIS A 56 13.23 15.53 3.32
CA HIS A 56 12.86 16.89 2.93
C HIS A 56 13.64 17.30 1.68
N VAL A 57 12.95 17.89 0.72
CA VAL A 57 13.57 18.39 -0.52
C VAL A 57 13.17 19.84 -0.78
N ALA A 58 14.06 20.59 -1.43
CA ALA A 58 13.81 21.95 -1.85
C ALA A 58 13.31 21.98 -3.30
N LEU A 59 12.23 22.72 -3.56
CA LEU A 59 11.74 23.00 -4.90
C LEU A 59 12.18 24.41 -5.28
N PHE A 60 12.97 24.46 -6.34
CA PHE A 60 13.43 25.69 -6.95
C PHE A 60 12.68 25.95 -8.26
N HIS A 61 12.33 27.21 -8.50
CA HIS A 61 11.75 27.62 -9.78
C HIS A 61 12.64 28.61 -10.51
N ARG A 62 12.67 28.47 -11.84
CA ARG A 62 13.22 29.48 -12.73
C ARG A 62 12.26 30.69 -12.80
N VAL A 63 12.75 31.89 -12.50
CA VAL A 63 11.94 33.12 -12.46
C VAL A 63 12.17 33.98 -13.71
N GLY A 64 11.10 34.28 -14.45
CA GLY A 64 11.16 35.14 -15.65
C GLY A 64 11.99 34.53 -16.78
N THR A 65 12.87 35.34 -17.38
CA THR A 65 13.83 34.91 -18.42
C THR A 65 15.22 34.61 -17.86
N SER A 66 15.44 34.78 -16.56
CA SER A 66 16.72 34.47 -15.91
C SER A 66 17.05 32.99 -16.05
N GLU A 67 18.34 32.64 -16.12
CA GLU A 67 18.83 31.26 -16.02
C GLU A 67 18.84 30.76 -14.56
N GLU A 68 18.70 31.67 -13.60
CA GLU A 68 18.79 31.37 -12.17
C GLU A 68 17.50 30.73 -11.62
N PHE A 69 17.72 29.88 -10.62
CA PHE A 69 16.69 29.15 -9.90
C PHE A 69 16.60 29.69 -8.48
N ASP A 70 15.39 30.06 -8.05
CA ASP A 70 15.11 30.53 -6.69
C ASP A 70 14.35 29.47 -5.91
N TYR A 71 14.63 29.35 -4.61
CA TYR A 71 13.85 28.51 -3.71
C TYR A 71 12.43 29.07 -3.57
N GLN A 72 11.42 28.20 -3.73
CA GLN A 72 10.01 28.63 -3.70
C GLN A 72 9.15 27.78 -2.78
N CYS A 73 9.40 26.48 -2.70
CA CYS A 73 8.60 25.54 -1.93
C CYS A 73 9.45 24.41 -1.36
N GLY A 74 8.90 23.71 -0.37
CA GLY A 74 9.36 22.40 0.06
C GLY A 74 8.69 21.26 -0.72
N GLY A 75 9.22 20.07 -0.51
CA GLY A 75 8.64 18.80 -0.93
C GLY A 75 9.07 17.69 0.01
N THR A 76 8.51 16.51 -0.22
CA THR A 76 8.84 15.31 0.56
C THR A 76 9.11 14.13 -0.35
N LEU A 77 10.31 13.55 -0.25
CA LEU A 77 10.69 12.32 -0.93
C LEU A 77 9.97 11.13 -0.30
N VAL A 78 9.17 10.42 -1.11
CA VAL A 78 8.40 9.24 -0.68
C VAL A 78 8.82 7.96 -1.40
N HIS A 79 9.59 8.11 -2.48
CA HIS A 79 10.18 7.05 -3.28
C HIS A 79 11.36 7.62 -4.07
N LYS A 80 12.30 6.80 -4.55
CA LYS A 80 13.48 7.25 -5.31
C LYS A 80 13.16 8.06 -6.57
N PHE A 81 11.95 7.93 -7.11
CA PHE A 81 11.48 8.70 -8.27
C PHE A 81 10.39 9.72 -7.93
N LEU A 82 9.92 9.80 -6.68
CA LEU A 82 8.71 10.56 -6.34
C LEU A 82 8.93 11.52 -5.20
N VAL A 83 8.58 12.77 -5.48
CA VAL A 83 8.40 13.82 -4.49
C VAL A 83 6.94 14.23 -4.42
N VAL A 84 6.38 14.25 -3.21
CA VAL A 84 5.07 14.83 -2.92
C VAL A 84 5.25 16.28 -2.51
N THR A 85 4.43 17.17 -3.06
CA THR A 85 4.40 18.61 -2.76
C THR A 85 2.97 19.16 -2.90
N ALA A 86 2.77 20.46 -2.71
CA ALA A 86 1.49 21.12 -2.93
C ALA A 86 1.27 21.41 -4.42
N ALA A 87 0.03 21.35 -4.89
CA ALA A 87 -0.30 21.66 -6.28
C ALA A 87 0.00 23.13 -6.62
N HIS A 88 -0.28 24.04 -5.70
CA HIS A 88 -0.02 25.47 -5.89
C HIS A 88 1.46 25.81 -6.08
N CYS A 89 2.39 24.96 -5.61
CA CYS A 89 3.82 25.14 -5.84
C CYS A 89 4.17 24.94 -7.33
N VAL A 90 3.51 24.01 -8.01
CA VAL A 90 3.87 23.60 -9.38
C VAL A 90 2.88 24.03 -10.46
N THR A 91 1.87 24.80 -10.08
CA THR A 91 0.97 25.49 -11.01
C THR A 91 1.27 26.98 -11.12
N GLN A 92 0.74 27.61 -12.16
CA GLN A 92 0.67 29.06 -12.25
C GLN A 92 -0.28 29.62 -11.17
N ARG A 93 -0.04 30.86 -10.74
CA ARG A 93 -0.83 31.52 -9.69
C ARG A 93 -2.32 31.52 -10.06
N SER A 94 -3.16 31.11 -9.11
CA SER A 94 -4.63 31.07 -9.26
C SER A 94 -5.12 30.23 -10.46
N SER A 95 -4.34 29.25 -10.92
CA SER A 95 -4.62 28.45 -12.12
C SER A 95 -4.30 26.98 -11.89
N ARG A 96 -4.91 26.10 -12.71
CA ARG A 96 -4.57 24.66 -12.80
C ARG A 96 -3.47 24.38 -13.82
N LYS A 97 -3.02 25.40 -14.57
CA LYS A 97 -1.98 25.23 -15.59
C LYS A 97 -0.64 24.96 -14.91
N HIS A 98 0.01 23.85 -15.25
CA HIS A 98 1.33 23.52 -14.74
C HIS A 98 2.38 24.55 -15.16
N ARG A 99 3.37 24.74 -14.30
CA ARG A 99 4.64 25.32 -14.70
C ARG A 99 5.35 24.36 -15.68
N PRO A 100 6.12 24.87 -16.65
CA PRO A 100 6.97 24.00 -17.48
C PRO A 100 7.89 23.16 -16.59
N VAL A 101 8.01 21.86 -16.86
CA VAL A 101 8.82 20.95 -16.04
C VAL A 101 10.28 21.39 -15.92
N ARG A 102 10.86 21.91 -17.02
CA ARG A 102 12.21 22.51 -17.08
C ARG A 102 12.41 23.74 -16.18
N ASN A 103 11.34 24.33 -15.66
CA ASN A 103 11.40 25.47 -14.74
C ASN A 103 11.29 25.02 -13.27
N VAL A 104 11.28 23.71 -12.99
CA VAL A 104 11.19 23.16 -11.64
C VAL A 104 12.38 22.24 -11.42
N LEU A 105 13.19 22.55 -10.40
CA LEU A 105 14.34 21.76 -9.99
C LEU A 105 14.14 21.28 -8.56
N VAL A 106 14.41 20.00 -8.31
CA VAL A 106 14.34 19.40 -6.99
C VAL A 106 15.75 19.24 -6.44
N LYS A 107 16.05 19.80 -5.27
CA LYS A 107 17.32 19.55 -4.57
C LYS A 107 17.08 18.70 -3.33
N ALA A 108 17.73 17.54 -3.29
CA ALA A 108 17.67 16.59 -2.18
C ALA A 108 18.99 16.58 -1.38
N GLY A 109 18.93 16.23 -0.10
CA GLY A 109 20.12 16.11 0.77
C GLY A 109 20.76 17.43 1.18
N ARG A 110 20.12 18.56 0.92
CA ARG A 110 20.63 19.89 1.29
C ARG A 110 20.40 20.17 2.77
N PHE A 111 21.39 20.76 3.43
CA PHE A 111 21.27 21.29 4.79
C PHE A 111 21.35 22.82 4.81
N ASN A 112 22.34 23.39 4.12
CA ASN A 112 22.48 24.80 3.84
C ASN A 112 22.06 25.11 2.39
N ILE A 113 20.92 25.77 2.22
CA ILE A 113 20.37 26.09 0.90
C ILE A 113 21.11 27.25 0.21
N SER A 114 21.93 28.00 0.94
CA SER A 114 22.76 29.08 0.40
C SER A 114 24.11 28.60 -0.15
N GLU A 115 24.50 27.35 0.12
CA GLU A 115 25.71 26.75 -0.42
C GLU A 115 25.40 26.07 -1.76
N GLU A 116 26.05 26.54 -2.83
CA GLU A 116 25.88 25.99 -4.18
C GLU A 116 26.29 24.51 -4.24
N HIS A 117 27.41 24.18 -3.58
CA HIS A 117 27.97 22.84 -3.49
C HIS A 117 28.00 22.35 -2.06
N GLU A 118 27.15 21.35 -1.77
CA GLU A 118 27.24 20.52 -0.58
C GLU A 118 27.49 19.09 -1.06
N ASP A 119 28.53 18.42 -0.55
CA ASP A 119 28.96 17.09 -1.03
C ASP A 119 27.82 16.05 -0.98
N GLN A 120 26.94 16.17 0.01
CA GLN A 120 25.75 15.34 0.23
C GLN A 120 24.53 15.71 -0.65
N GLY A 121 24.51 16.90 -1.24
CA GLY A 121 23.37 17.43 -1.99
C GLY A 121 23.37 16.99 -3.44
N ARG A 122 22.19 16.69 -3.99
CA ARG A 122 22.01 16.37 -5.42
C ARG A 122 20.81 17.11 -5.99
N ASP A 123 20.96 17.53 -7.24
CA ASP A 123 19.94 18.25 -8.00
C ASP A 123 19.29 17.27 -8.98
N HIS A 124 17.96 17.28 -9.06
CA HIS A 124 17.15 16.35 -9.82
C HIS A 124 16.17 17.10 -10.72
N GLU A 125 16.24 16.80 -12.01
CA GLU A 125 15.28 17.29 -13.00
C GLU A 125 13.93 16.58 -12.86
N VAL A 126 12.85 17.31 -13.17
CA VAL A 126 11.48 16.80 -13.11
C VAL A 126 11.07 16.33 -14.51
N ALA A 127 10.80 15.05 -14.67
CA ALA A 127 10.28 14.49 -15.91
C ALA A 127 8.78 14.78 -16.09
N LYS A 128 8.00 14.74 -15.00
CA LYS A 128 6.55 14.94 -15.05
C LYS A 128 5.99 15.55 -13.78
N ILE A 129 5.11 16.54 -13.95
CA ILE A 129 4.28 17.11 -12.88
C ILE A 129 2.89 16.47 -12.97
N VAL A 130 2.39 15.96 -11.85
CA VAL A 130 1.03 15.41 -11.74
C VAL A 130 0.32 16.11 -10.58
N THR A 131 -0.67 16.94 -10.89
CA THR A 131 -1.55 17.55 -9.89
C THR A 131 -2.84 16.74 -9.75
N HIS A 132 -3.44 16.71 -8.56
CA HIS A 132 -4.74 16.08 -8.39
C HIS A 132 -5.79 16.69 -9.34
N VAL A 133 -6.59 15.86 -10.03
CA VAL A 133 -7.52 16.30 -11.10
C VAL A 133 -8.55 17.32 -10.61
N ASN A 134 -8.97 17.18 -9.36
CA ASN A 134 -9.94 18.06 -8.69
C ASN A 134 -9.29 19.20 -7.89
N TYR A 135 -8.02 19.54 -8.15
CA TYR A 135 -7.37 20.68 -7.51
C TYR A 135 -8.10 21.99 -7.85
N LYS A 136 -8.48 22.76 -6.82
CA LYS A 136 -9.11 24.08 -6.95
C LYS A 136 -8.18 25.17 -6.43
N PRO A 137 -7.60 26.01 -7.31
CA PRO A 137 -6.55 26.95 -6.93
C PRO A 137 -7.02 28.15 -6.10
N LEU A 138 -8.33 28.40 -5.99
CA LEU A 138 -8.88 29.50 -5.20
C LEU A 138 -9.21 29.09 -3.75
N THR A 139 -9.59 27.81 -3.55
CA THR A 139 -9.99 27.28 -2.24
C THR A 139 -8.96 26.32 -1.65
N TYR A 140 -7.88 26.04 -2.37
CA TYR A 140 -6.84 25.06 -2.02
C TYR A 140 -7.39 23.63 -1.79
N GLU A 141 -8.58 23.33 -2.31
CA GLU A 141 -9.10 21.96 -2.29
C GLU A 141 -8.25 21.04 -3.16
N ASN A 142 -7.92 19.87 -2.63
CA ASN A 142 -7.02 18.89 -3.28
C ASN A 142 -5.68 19.51 -3.71
N ASP A 143 -5.12 20.39 -2.87
CA ASP A 143 -3.82 21.01 -3.08
C ASP A 143 -2.67 20.03 -2.80
N ILE A 144 -2.48 19.09 -3.73
CA ILE A 144 -1.43 18.07 -3.71
C ILE A 144 -0.96 17.76 -5.13
N ALA A 145 0.35 17.57 -5.27
CA ALA A 145 1.01 17.20 -6.51
C ALA A 145 2.15 16.18 -6.27
N ILE A 146 2.47 15.47 -7.34
CA ILE A 146 3.58 14.53 -7.43
C ILE A 146 4.53 15.01 -8.53
N LEU A 147 5.81 15.05 -8.19
CA LEU A 147 6.89 15.23 -9.15
C LEU A 147 7.53 13.88 -9.40
N LYS A 148 7.49 13.43 -10.66
CA LYS A 148 8.25 12.28 -11.12
C LYS A 148 9.61 12.79 -11.57
N LEU A 149 10.66 12.34 -10.89
CA LEU A 149 12.04 12.70 -11.20
C LEU A 149 12.50 11.94 -12.45
N GLU A 150 13.36 12.56 -13.25
CA GLU A 150 13.90 11.94 -14.47
C GLU A 150 14.88 10.80 -14.16
N VAL A 151 15.74 11.02 -13.17
CA VAL A 151 16.75 10.07 -12.69
C VAL A 151 16.42 9.72 -11.23
N PRO A 152 16.55 8.43 -10.83
CA PRO A 152 16.29 8.04 -9.45
C PRO A 152 17.27 8.73 -8.49
N VAL A 153 16.76 9.07 -7.32
CA VAL A 153 17.54 9.49 -6.17
C VAL A 153 18.27 8.28 -5.61
N ILE A 154 19.58 8.39 -5.41
CA ILE A 154 20.39 7.40 -4.71
C ILE A 154 20.20 7.63 -3.21
N PHE A 155 19.83 6.59 -2.47
CA PHE A 155 19.60 6.73 -1.04
C PHE A 155 20.92 6.72 -0.28
N THR A 156 21.04 7.67 0.65
CA THR A 156 22.23 7.87 1.48
C THR A 156 21.81 8.15 2.92
N GLN A 157 22.76 8.35 3.84
CA GLN A 157 22.43 8.80 5.20
C GLN A 157 21.78 10.20 5.25
N TYR A 158 21.87 10.97 4.16
CA TYR A 158 21.31 12.32 4.03
C TYR A 158 20.09 12.40 3.12
N VAL A 159 19.79 11.33 2.36
CA VAL A 159 18.69 11.29 1.39
C VAL A 159 17.96 9.96 1.50
N GLN A 160 16.72 9.97 2.00
CA GLN A 160 15.93 8.76 2.27
C GLN A 160 14.45 9.08 2.12
N PRO A 161 13.61 8.11 1.73
CA PRO A 161 12.18 8.36 1.62
C PRO A 161 11.53 8.35 3.00
N VAL A 162 10.50 9.18 3.21
CA VAL A 162 9.59 9.04 4.36
C VAL A 162 8.55 7.97 4.06
N CYS A 163 8.02 7.33 5.10
CA CYS A 163 6.89 6.44 4.89
C CYS A 163 5.62 7.24 4.57
N LEU A 164 4.83 6.74 3.63
CA LEU A 164 3.45 7.20 3.50
C LEU A 164 2.62 6.64 4.66
N TRP A 165 1.56 7.34 5.07
CA TRP A 165 0.64 6.95 6.15
C TRP A 165 -0.22 5.71 5.82
N LYS A 166 0.39 4.67 5.25
CA LYS A 166 -0.22 3.40 4.89
C LYS A 166 -0.11 2.44 6.06
N ARG A 167 -1.23 1.82 6.42
CA ARG A 167 -1.25 0.64 7.28
C ARG A 167 -1.87 -0.51 6.51
N ASP A 168 -1.01 -1.33 5.95
CA ASP A 168 -1.37 -2.61 5.36
C ASP A 168 -1.44 -3.73 6.42
N ASP A 169 -1.60 -3.39 7.71
CA ASP A 169 -1.62 -4.33 8.84
C ASP A 169 -2.99 -4.42 9.55
N GLY A 170 -4.03 -3.74 9.03
CA GLY A 170 -5.41 -3.87 9.52
C GLY A 170 -5.66 -3.10 10.81
N VAL A 171 -4.66 -2.37 11.31
CA VAL A 171 -4.78 -1.62 12.55
C VAL A 171 -5.37 -0.24 12.26
N VAL A 172 -6.43 0.09 13.00
CA VAL A 172 -7.03 1.42 13.03
C VAL A 172 -5.97 2.43 13.45
N LEU A 173 -5.60 3.31 12.52
CA LEU A 173 -4.68 4.40 12.81
C LEU A 173 -5.27 5.30 13.91
N PRO A 174 -4.46 5.65 14.92
CA PRO A 174 -4.94 6.53 15.98
C PRO A 174 -5.37 7.87 15.39
N ASN A 175 -6.36 8.49 16.03
CA ASN A 175 -6.74 9.86 15.75
C ASN A 175 -5.49 10.77 15.73
N ILE A 176 -5.37 11.60 14.70
CA ILE A 176 -4.25 12.53 14.56
C ILE A 176 -4.41 13.77 15.43
N TYR A 177 -5.64 14.13 15.80
CA TYR A 177 -5.92 15.31 16.61
C TYR A 177 -5.29 15.16 18.00
N GLY A 178 -4.61 16.21 18.46
CA GLY A 178 -3.84 16.24 19.71
C GLY A 178 -2.44 15.63 19.59
N ARG A 179 -2.06 15.03 18.46
CA ARG A 179 -0.68 14.55 18.23
C ARG A 179 0.20 15.69 17.73
N GLU A 180 1.48 15.61 18.04
CA GLU A 180 2.48 16.54 17.49
C GLU A 180 2.99 16.06 16.13
N GLY A 181 3.00 16.96 15.16
CA GLY A 181 3.69 16.82 13.89
C GLY A 181 4.93 17.70 13.85
N THR A 182 5.89 17.33 13.00
CA THR A 182 7.07 18.14 12.69
C THR A 182 7.00 18.59 11.24
N VAL A 183 7.22 19.88 11.00
CA VAL A 183 7.45 20.43 9.66
C VAL A 183 8.89 20.90 9.59
N VAL A 184 9.48 20.80 8.41
CA VAL A 184 10.89 21.12 8.16
C VAL A 184 10.95 22.00 6.92
N GLY A 185 11.83 23.00 6.90
CA GLY A 185 11.98 23.89 5.76
C GLY A 185 12.96 25.04 5.96
N TRP A 186 13.14 25.82 4.89
CA TRP A 186 13.98 27.02 4.82
C TRP A 186 13.15 28.31 4.68
N GLY A 187 11.85 28.25 5.02
CA GLY A 187 10.95 29.38 4.94
C GLY A 187 11.42 30.59 5.76
N LEU A 188 10.70 31.70 5.58
CA LEU A 188 11.04 32.96 6.23
C LEU A 188 11.13 32.80 7.75
N THR A 189 12.25 33.26 8.30
CA THR A 189 12.51 33.35 9.74
C THR A 189 11.97 34.66 10.31
N ASP A 190 12.10 34.85 11.63
CA ASP A 190 11.77 36.12 12.32
C ASP A 190 12.44 37.37 11.72
N SER A 191 13.53 37.17 10.96
CA SER A 191 14.24 38.23 10.24
C SER A 191 13.64 38.58 8.86
N ASN A 192 12.51 37.99 8.48
CA ASN A 192 11.90 38.07 7.14
C ASN A 192 12.86 37.71 6.00
N LYS A 193 13.83 36.83 6.28
CA LYS A 193 14.74 36.23 5.31
C LYS A 193 14.60 34.72 5.35
N THR A 194 14.77 34.09 4.18
CA THR A 194 14.87 32.64 4.07
C THR A 194 16.03 32.17 4.93
N ALA A 195 15.82 31.06 5.64
CA ALA A 195 16.88 30.49 6.44
C ALA A 195 17.94 29.88 5.52
N ALA A 196 19.21 30.14 5.79
CA ALA A 196 20.29 29.42 5.12
C ALA A 196 20.28 27.94 5.52
N ILE A 197 20.11 27.68 6.82
CA ILE A 197 20.13 26.34 7.41
C ILE A 197 18.71 25.80 7.59
N LEU A 198 18.54 24.51 7.34
CA LEU A 198 17.27 23.79 7.51
C LEU A 198 16.79 23.86 8.96
N ASN A 199 15.52 24.24 9.16
CA ASN A 199 14.91 24.36 10.48
C ASN A 199 13.73 23.41 10.62
N GLN A 200 13.35 23.12 11.86
CA GLN A 200 12.14 22.36 12.18
C GLN A 200 11.18 23.17 13.07
N ALA A 201 9.89 22.94 12.87
CA ALA A 201 8.82 23.40 13.74
C ALA A 201 7.97 22.21 14.17
N ARG A 202 7.86 22.00 15.48
CA ARG A 202 6.90 21.04 16.05
C ARG A 202 5.60 21.76 16.35
N MET A 203 4.48 21.11 16.09
CA MET A 203 3.17 21.70 16.31
C MET A 203 2.09 20.64 16.55
N PRO A 204 1.09 20.93 17.40
CA PRO A 204 -0.02 20.03 17.63
C PRO A 204 -1.01 20.12 16.47
N ILE A 205 -1.53 18.98 16.06
CA ILE A 205 -2.65 18.89 15.12
C ILE A 205 -3.93 19.17 15.91
N VAL A 206 -4.70 20.16 15.47
CA VAL A 206 -5.91 20.64 16.17
C VAL A 206 -7.18 20.18 15.47
N SER A 207 -8.27 20.09 16.23
CA SER A 207 -9.56 19.69 15.66
C SER A 207 -10.04 20.72 14.63
N THR A 208 -10.85 20.28 13.66
CA THR A 208 -11.48 21.19 12.69
C THR A 208 -12.34 22.25 13.39
N HIS A 209 -12.98 21.88 14.50
CA HIS A 209 -13.75 22.81 15.33
C HIS A 209 -12.86 23.93 15.88
N ASP A 210 -11.73 23.59 16.52
CA ASP A 210 -10.84 24.59 17.12
C ASP A 210 -10.21 25.48 16.05
N CYS A 211 -9.88 24.90 14.89
CA CYS A 211 -9.38 25.67 13.76
C CYS A 211 -10.40 26.71 13.28
N LEU A 212 -11.65 26.29 13.04
CA LEU A 212 -12.74 27.18 12.64
C LEU A 212 -13.07 28.23 13.71
N ALA A 213 -13.05 27.85 14.99
CA ALA A 213 -13.30 28.77 16.10
C ALA A 213 -12.20 29.84 16.22
N SER A 214 -10.95 29.54 15.83
CA SER A 214 -9.83 30.47 15.91
C SER A 214 -9.88 31.62 14.89
N ASP A 215 -10.45 31.35 13.71
CA ASP A 215 -10.53 32.30 12.60
C ASP A 215 -11.55 31.83 11.55
N ARG A 216 -12.83 32.05 11.84
CA ARG A 216 -13.93 31.54 11.01
C ARG A 216 -13.92 32.14 9.61
N ASP A 217 -13.58 33.40 9.48
CA ASP A 217 -13.59 34.11 8.19
C ASP A 217 -12.51 33.56 7.26
N PHE A 218 -11.33 33.24 7.80
CA PHE A 218 -10.25 32.63 7.02
C PHE A 218 -10.49 31.14 6.75
N PHE A 219 -10.69 30.34 7.81
CA PHE A 219 -10.76 28.88 7.67
C PHE A 219 -12.09 28.38 7.12
N GLY A 220 -13.19 29.12 7.31
CA GLY A 220 -14.54 28.71 6.91
C GLY A 220 -14.70 28.41 5.42
N HIS A 221 -13.84 28.97 4.58
CA HIS A 221 -13.86 28.76 3.12
C HIS A 221 -12.75 27.83 2.61
N LEU A 222 -11.79 27.46 3.46
CA LEU A 222 -10.59 26.71 3.08
C LEU A 222 -10.55 25.29 3.67
N ILE A 223 -11.03 25.11 4.91
CA ILE A 223 -11.00 23.80 5.56
C ILE A 223 -12.11 22.88 5.02
N ASN A 224 -11.76 21.62 4.78
CA ASN A 224 -12.66 20.61 4.24
C ASN A 224 -12.27 19.21 4.78
N ALA A 225 -13.01 18.17 4.38
CA ALA A 225 -12.79 16.81 4.87
C ALA A 225 -11.40 16.21 4.52
N LYS A 226 -10.67 16.81 3.57
CA LYS A 226 -9.32 16.39 3.16
C LYS A 226 -8.23 17.37 3.59
N SER A 227 -8.52 18.24 4.55
CA SER A 227 -7.54 19.14 5.17
C SER A 227 -7.69 19.19 6.69
N PHE A 228 -6.61 19.56 7.37
CA PHE A 228 -6.59 19.74 8.82
C PHE A 228 -5.69 20.92 9.19
N CYS A 229 -5.79 21.37 10.45
CA CYS A 229 -4.96 22.44 10.97
C CYS A 229 -3.93 21.95 11.98
N ALA A 230 -2.80 22.64 12.05
CA ALA A 230 -1.83 22.48 13.12
C ALA A 230 -1.19 23.82 13.50
N GLY A 231 -0.70 23.92 14.74
CA GLY A 231 0.02 25.11 15.22
C GLY A 231 -0.11 25.32 16.72
N PHE A 232 0.81 26.08 17.32
CA PHE A 232 0.75 26.49 18.73
C PHE A 232 0.19 27.91 18.92
N GLN A 233 0.06 28.69 17.84
CA GLN A 233 -0.34 30.11 17.87
C GLN A 233 0.56 31.01 18.74
N ASN A 234 1.75 30.52 19.11
CA ASN A 234 2.68 31.19 20.02
C ASN A 234 3.87 31.84 19.28
N GLY A 235 3.79 31.97 17.95
CA GLY A 235 4.89 32.44 17.12
C GLY A 235 5.76 31.33 16.52
N THR A 236 5.57 30.07 16.92
CA THR A 236 6.19 28.91 16.24
C THR A 236 5.27 28.41 15.14
N GLY A 237 5.74 28.37 13.89
CA GLY A 237 4.94 27.92 12.76
C GLY A 237 5.76 27.79 11.48
N VAL A 238 5.05 27.66 10.36
CA VAL A 238 5.63 27.66 9.02
C VAL A 238 5.36 28.99 8.34
N CYS A 239 6.21 29.37 7.40
CA CYS A 239 6.09 30.62 6.65
C CYS A 239 6.32 30.43 5.16
N ASN A 240 6.35 31.55 4.43
CA ASN A 240 6.61 31.57 2.99
C ASN A 240 7.91 30.80 2.69
N GLY A 241 7.85 29.85 1.74
CA GLY A 241 8.92 28.92 1.40
C GLY A 241 8.68 27.49 1.92
N ASP A 242 7.96 27.33 3.03
CA ASP A 242 7.68 25.99 3.59
C ASP A 242 6.49 25.28 2.89
N SER A 243 5.74 26.00 2.06
CA SER A 243 4.65 25.46 1.22
C SER A 243 5.07 24.19 0.48
N GLY A 244 4.20 23.19 0.46
CA GLY A 244 4.52 21.89 -0.15
C GLY A 244 5.44 20.98 0.68
N GLY A 245 6.06 21.50 1.74
CA GLY A 245 6.79 20.70 2.72
C GLY A 245 5.88 19.74 3.48
N GLY A 246 6.42 18.61 3.91
CA GLY A 246 5.68 17.58 4.64
C GLY A 246 5.58 17.87 6.14
N LEU A 247 4.38 17.70 6.69
CA LEU A 247 4.17 17.47 8.12
C LEU A 247 4.30 15.98 8.39
N ILE A 248 5.35 15.61 9.12
CA ILE A 248 5.69 14.23 9.45
C ILE A 248 5.35 13.92 10.90
N ILE A 249 4.97 12.67 11.17
CA ILE A 249 4.65 12.18 12.50
C ILE A 249 5.44 10.91 12.77
N GLN A 250 6.03 10.82 13.96
CA GLN A 250 6.69 9.60 14.41
C GLN A 250 5.67 8.62 15.02
N HIS A 251 5.77 7.36 14.61
CA HIS A 251 4.99 6.26 15.18
C HIS A 251 5.85 5.00 15.23
N ARG A 252 5.99 4.39 16.42
CA ARG A 252 6.76 3.15 16.65
C ARG A 252 8.19 3.20 16.07
N GLY A 253 8.86 4.35 16.20
CA GLY A 253 10.25 4.54 15.75
C GLY A 253 10.41 4.85 14.25
N GLN A 254 9.33 4.97 13.49
CA GLN A 254 9.36 5.30 12.07
C GLN A 254 8.59 6.61 11.80
N TRP A 255 9.05 7.37 10.79
CA TRP A 255 8.47 8.65 10.38
C TRP A 255 7.53 8.50 9.20
N TYR A 256 6.38 9.16 9.28
CA TYR A 256 5.33 9.08 8.27
C TYR A 256 4.88 10.46 7.83
N LEU A 257 4.69 10.66 6.52
CA LEU A 257 4.05 11.84 5.95
C LEU A 257 2.56 11.84 6.27
N ARG A 258 2.08 12.87 6.96
CA ARG A 258 0.65 13.03 7.28
C ARG A 258 0.01 14.25 6.61
N GLY A 259 0.72 15.38 6.56
CA GLY A 259 0.22 16.61 5.96
C GLY A 259 1.15 17.18 4.91
N VAL A 260 0.63 17.99 4.00
CA VAL A 260 1.39 18.84 3.08
C VAL A 260 1.02 20.29 3.38
N VAL A 261 1.99 21.17 3.63
CA VAL A 261 1.76 22.59 3.92
C VAL A 261 1.03 23.23 2.73
N SER A 262 -0.17 23.78 2.97
CA SER A 262 -1.05 24.28 1.90
C SER A 262 -1.36 25.76 2.01
N PHE A 263 -1.98 26.20 3.12
CA PHE A 263 -2.42 27.59 3.28
C PHE A 263 -2.23 28.11 4.71
N SER A 264 -1.97 29.40 4.85
CA SER A 264 -1.85 30.09 6.13
C SER A 264 -2.38 31.52 6.01
N ASN A 265 -2.81 32.09 7.14
CA ASN A 265 -3.24 33.50 7.19
C ASN A 265 -1.99 34.41 7.17
N THR A 266 -2.12 35.64 6.65
CA THR A 266 -1.04 36.62 6.56
C THR A 266 -1.21 37.74 7.58
N LEU A 267 -0.12 38.45 7.91
CA LEU A 267 -0.16 39.58 8.86
C LEU A 267 -0.91 40.78 8.27
N ASP A 268 -0.72 41.02 6.98
CA ASP A 268 -1.30 42.12 6.22
C ASP A 268 -1.22 41.84 4.70
N SER A 269 -1.39 42.87 3.88
CA SER A 269 -1.28 42.81 2.41
C SER A 269 0.14 42.53 1.88
N SER A 270 1.18 42.51 2.73
CA SER A 270 2.54 42.13 2.34
C SER A 270 2.66 40.65 1.98
N GLY A 271 1.70 39.82 2.40
CA GLY A 271 1.70 38.38 2.14
C GLY A 271 2.62 37.57 3.05
N ILE A 272 3.15 38.18 4.12
CA ILE A 272 3.95 37.50 5.15
C ILE A 272 3.03 36.69 6.07
N CYS A 273 3.41 35.44 6.36
CA CYS A 273 2.65 34.53 7.23
C CYS A 273 2.37 35.11 8.63
N ASN A 274 1.24 34.73 9.23
CA ASN A 274 0.88 35.08 10.60
C ASN A 274 1.10 33.88 11.54
N LEU A 275 2.27 33.84 12.20
CA LEU A 275 2.67 32.75 13.10
C LEU A 275 1.84 32.64 14.40
N LYS A 276 0.89 33.58 14.62
CA LYS A 276 -0.09 33.51 15.73
C LYS A 276 -1.39 32.81 15.33
N LYS A 277 -1.49 32.35 14.09
CA LYS A 277 -2.65 31.61 13.57
C LYS A 277 -2.25 30.16 13.28
N PHE A 278 -3.25 29.28 13.19
CA PHE A 278 -3.02 27.93 12.70
C PHE A 278 -2.64 27.93 11.22
N VAL A 279 -2.09 26.80 10.77
CA VAL A 279 -1.75 26.55 9.38
C VAL A 279 -2.60 25.39 8.87
N GLY A 280 -3.09 25.52 7.64
CA GLY A 280 -3.83 24.48 6.94
C GLY A 280 -2.94 23.55 6.14
N PHE A 281 -3.18 22.25 6.28
CA PHE A 281 -2.47 21.19 5.61
C PHE A 281 -3.44 20.37 4.76
N THR A 282 -2.99 19.98 3.56
CA THR A 282 -3.64 18.90 2.82
C THR A 282 -3.36 17.58 3.53
N ASP A 283 -4.39 16.79 3.85
CA ASP A 283 -4.24 15.51 4.53
C ASP A 283 -3.71 14.44 3.57
N ALA A 284 -2.40 14.25 3.51
CA ALA A 284 -1.75 13.28 2.63
C ALA A 284 -2.26 11.84 2.84
N GLY A 285 -2.74 11.52 4.05
CA GLY A 285 -3.35 10.23 4.37
C GLY A 285 -4.66 9.95 3.60
N GLN A 286 -5.34 11.00 3.12
CA GLN A 286 -6.55 10.90 2.29
C GLN A 286 -6.24 10.74 0.79
N TYR A 287 -4.97 10.84 0.39
CA TYR A 287 -4.54 10.75 -1.02
C TYR A 287 -3.59 9.58 -1.28
N LEU A 288 -3.48 8.62 -0.35
CA LEU A 288 -2.56 7.50 -0.48
C LEU A 288 -2.79 6.71 -1.77
N GLU A 289 -4.04 6.38 -2.07
CA GLU A 289 -4.43 5.69 -3.30
C GLU A 289 -3.97 6.45 -4.55
N TRP A 290 -4.27 7.74 -4.62
CA TRP A 290 -3.85 8.61 -5.71
C TRP A 290 -2.31 8.72 -5.83
N ILE A 291 -1.59 8.74 -4.70
CA ILE A 291 -0.11 8.72 -4.69
C ILE A 291 0.41 7.40 -5.24
N TYR A 292 -0.17 6.27 -4.84
CA TYR A 292 0.22 4.95 -5.32
C TYR A 292 -0.10 4.73 -6.80
N GLU A 293 -1.24 5.23 -7.28
CA GLU A 293 -1.60 5.20 -8.71
C GLU A 293 -0.57 5.90 -9.60
N ASN A 294 0.08 6.93 -9.06
CA ASN A 294 1.04 7.73 -9.77
C ASN A 294 2.50 7.33 -9.50
N ALA A 295 2.74 6.34 -8.64
CA ALA A 295 4.07 5.81 -8.42
C ALA A 295 4.60 5.08 -9.67
N PRO A 296 5.91 5.13 -9.95
CA PRO A 296 6.49 4.28 -10.98
C PRO A 296 6.34 2.84 -10.54
N ILE A 297 5.84 2.01 -11.46
CA ILE A 297 5.84 0.57 -11.31
C ILE A 297 7.31 0.15 -11.48
N SER A 298 7.78 -0.81 -10.68
CA SER A 298 9.14 -1.31 -10.84
C SER A 298 9.38 -1.68 -12.30
N ASN A 299 10.58 -1.41 -12.85
CA ASN A 299 11.02 -1.96 -14.14
C ASN A 299 11.24 -3.48 -13.98
N ASN A 300 10.19 -4.20 -13.56
CA ASN A 300 10.14 -5.63 -13.52
C ASN A 300 9.52 -6.07 -14.84
N SER A 301 10.28 -6.83 -15.63
CA SER A 301 9.79 -7.41 -16.88
C SER A 301 8.72 -8.48 -16.67
N ASP A 302 8.53 -8.93 -15.42
CA ASP A 302 7.47 -9.87 -15.08
C ASP A 302 6.08 -9.22 -15.23
N PRO A 303 5.16 -9.83 -15.99
CA PRO A 303 3.85 -9.24 -16.30
C PRO A 303 2.95 -9.11 -15.06
N ILE A 304 3.24 -9.82 -13.96
CA ILE A 304 2.45 -9.78 -12.73
C ILE A 304 3.09 -8.84 -11.70
N GLU A 305 4.36 -9.07 -11.33
CA GLU A 305 5.06 -8.24 -10.35
C GLU A 305 5.28 -6.79 -10.85
N GLY A 306 5.45 -6.62 -12.17
CA GLY A 306 5.54 -5.33 -12.85
C GLY A 306 4.19 -4.76 -13.28
N HIS A 307 3.07 -5.38 -12.90
CA HIS A 307 1.74 -4.89 -13.29
C HIS A 307 1.34 -3.64 -12.49
N PRO A 308 0.76 -2.59 -13.09
CA PRO A 308 0.28 -1.41 -12.36
C PRO A 308 -0.64 -1.76 -11.19
N ASN A 309 -1.58 -2.67 -11.43
CA ASN A 309 -2.60 -3.06 -10.46
C ASN A 309 -2.15 -4.11 -9.45
N ILE A 310 -0.88 -4.54 -9.46
CA ILE A 310 -0.36 -5.53 -8.49
C ILE A 310 -0.60 -5.11 -7.03
N ARG A 311 -0.63 -3.79 -6.78
CA ARG A 311 -0.93 -3.16 -5.49
C ARG A 311 -2.38 -3.34 -5.00
N LEU A 312 -3.30 -3.77 -5.86
CA LEU A 312 -4.71 -3.98 -5.51
C LEU A 312 -4.95 -5.34 -4.84
N ILE A 313 -3.99 -6.26 -4.96
CA ILE A 313 -4.02 -7.59 -4.34
C ILE A 313 -2.90 -7.69 -3.30
N ASN A 314 -2.98 -8.69 -2.42
CA ASN A 314 -1.97 -8.94 -1.38
C ASN A 314 -1.62 -7.72 -0.51
N GLN A 315 -2.62 -6.91 -0.12
CA GLN A 315 -2.46 -5.65 0.63
C GLN A 315 -2.03 -5.86 2.11
N GLY A 316 -0.94 -6.59 2.37
CA GLY A 316 -0.29 -6.87 3.66
C GLY A 316 -1.13 -7.65 4.70
N ASN A 317 -2.44 -7.76 4.50
CA ASN A 317 -3.40 -8.44 5.39
C ASN A 317 -4.09 -9.64 4.74
N CYS A 318 -3.56 -10.14 3.64
CA CYS A 318 -4.19 -11.26 2.96
C CYS A 318 -3.83 -12.59 3.64
N GLY A 319 -4.72 -13.58 3.56
CA GLY A 319 -4.45 -14.98 3.83
C GLY A 319 -3.83 -15.25 5.20
N LYS A 320 -4.17 -14.49 6.24
CA LYS A 320 -3.51 -14.60 7.54
C LYS A 320 -3.70 -16.01 8.12
N ASN A 321 -2.61 -16.64 8.57
CA ASN A 321 -2.65 -17.90 9.32
C ASN A 321 -2.25 -17.64 10.77
N ASP A 322 -3.21 -17.69 11.70
CA ASP A 322 -2.98 -17.47 13.13
C ASP A 322 -2.25 -18.65 13.81
N PHE A 323 -2.06 -19.76 13.10
CA PHE A 323 -1.34 -20.92 13.58
C PHE A 323 0.09 -20.97 13.02
N LEU A 324 0.99 -21.62 13.74
CA LEU A 324 2.35 -21.88 13.25
C LEU A 324 2.32 -22.71 11.96
N PHE A 325 3.25 -22.42 11.05
CA PHE A 325 3.43 -23.21 9.84
C PHE A 325 3.63 -24.69 10.19
N GLY A 326 2.91 -25.57 9.49
CA GLY A 326 2.94 -27.03 9.71
C GLY A 326 1.99 -27.54 10.80
N TYR A 327 1.27 -26.67 11.51
CA TYR A 327 0.17 -27.12 12.36
C TYR A 327 -0.93 -27.78 11.52
N SER A 328 -1.37 -28.98 11.93
CA SER A 328 -2.34 -29.78 11.18
C SER A 328 -3.65 -29.04 10.97
N GLU A 329 -4.06 -28.89 9.70
CA GLU A 329 -5.31 -28.21 9.31
C GLU A 329 -6.53 -28.88 9.93
N ASP A 330 -6.53 -30.22 10.04
CA ASP A 330 -7.64 -30.99 10.63
C ASP A 330 -7.88 -30.69 12.11
N LYS A 331 -6.91 -30.09 12.79
CA LYS A 331 -7.02 -29.68 14.20
C LYS A 331 -7.43 -28.23 14.39
N LYS A 332 -7.46 -27.42 13.32
CA LYS A 332 -7.88 -26.01 13.40
C LYS A 332 -9.41 -25.92 13.56
N PRO A 333 -9.95 -24.86 14.19
CA PRO A 333 -11.37 -24.56 14.07
C PRO A 333 -11.71 -24.24 12.60
N ILE A 334 -12.97 -24.41 12.18
CA ILE A 334 -13.43 -23.96 10.86
C ILE A 334 -14.03 -22.55 10.96
N ILE A 335 -14.84 -22.29 11.99
CA ILE A 335 -15.41 -20.97 12.24
C ILE A 335 -14.31 -19.91 12.38
N GLY A 336 -14.41 -18.83 11.61
CA GLY A 336 -13.43 -17.74 11.57
C GLY A 336 -12.07 -18.06 10.95
N GLN A 337 -11.80 -19.31 10.54
CA GLN A 337 -10.48 -19.72 10.03
C GLN A 337 -10.27 -19.38 8.55
N TYR A 338 -11.35 -19.31 7.77
CA TYR A 338 -11.31 -19.05 6.33
C TYR A 338 -12.18 -17.83 5.96
N PRO A 339 -11.86 -16.64 6.49
CA PRO A 339 -12.69 -15.43 6.42
C PRO A 339 -12.81 -14.80 5.02
N TRP A 340 -12.12 -15.38 4.02
CA TRP A 340 -12.15 -14.97 2.62
C TRP A 340 -13.09 -15.80 1.75
N ILE A 341 -13.70 -16.86 2.28
CA ILE A 341 -14.67 -17.65 1.52
C ILE A 341 -16.02 -16.92 1.53
N VAL A 342 -16.63 -16.79 0.35
CA VAL A 342 -17.87 -16.02 0.17
C VAL A 342 -18.94 -16.88 -0.47
N GLN A 343 -20.21 -16.50 -0.27
CA GLN A 343 -21.35 -17.10 -0.95
C GLN A 343 -21.86 -16.13 -2.00
N VAL A 344 -22.05 -16.63 -3.23
CA VAL A 344 -22.69 -15.87 -4.31
C VAL A 344 -24.09 -16.41 -4.50
N ARG A 345 -25.06 -15.49 -4.58
CA ARG A 345 -26.48 -15.83 -4.58
C ARG A 345 -27.23 -15.01 -5.63
N HIS A 346 -28.18 -15.67 -6.26
CA HIS A 346 -29.18 -15.09 -7.13
C HIS A 346 -30.35 -14.53 -6.27
N PRO A 347 -30.98 -13.42 -6.66
CA PRO A 347 -31.98 -12.71 -5.83
C PRO A 347 -33.22 -13.55 -5.47
N PHE A 348 -33.54 -14.59 -6.24
CA PHE A 348 -34.71 -15.45 -6.00
C PHE A 348 -34.40 -16.74 -5.25
N GLN A 349 -33.17 -16.93 -4.77
CA GLN A 349 -32.76 -18.15 -4.08
C GLN A 349 -32.91 -18.04 -2.55
N SER A 350 -33.19 -19.17 -1.89
CA SER A 350 -33.20 -19.23 -0.41
C SER A 350 -31.82 -18.92 0.18
N HIS A 351 -31.80 -18.24 1.33
CA HIS A 351 -30.57 -17.90 2.06
C HIS A 351 -29.86 -19.12 2.65
N ASP A 352 -30.56 -20.27 2.73
CA ASP A 352 -30.01 -21.51 3.25
C ASP A 352 -29.18 -22.28 2.21
N TYR A 353 -29.23 -21.87 0.94
CA TYR A 353 -28.61 -22.57 -0.18
C TYR A 353 -27.54 -21.72 -0.86
N VAL A 354 -26.34 -22.30 -1.02
CA VAL A 354 -25.21 -21.66 -1.69
C VAL A 354 -25.19 -22.07 -3.15
N GLN A 355 -25.39 -21.12 -4.08
CA GLN A 355 -25.30 -21.41 -5.52
C GLN A 355 -23.86 -21.48 -5.99
N CYS A 356 -23.04 -20.52 -5.56
CA CYS A 356 -21.60 -20.55 -5.78
C CYS A 356 -20.85 -20.23 -4.50
N ASN A 357 -19.75 -20.92 -4.32
CA ASN A 357 -18.65 -20.42 -3.51
C ASN A 357 -17.91 -19.31 -4.25
N GLY A 358 -17.09 -18.56 -3.53
CA GLY A 358 -16.12 -17.65 -4.11
C GLY A 358 -15.04 -17.26 -3.11
N LEU A 359 -14.15 -16.38 -3.55
CA LEU A 359 -13.03 -15.87 -2.78
C LEU A 359 -13.04 -14.35 -2.77
N LEU A 360 -12.93 -13.74 -1.59
CA LEU A 360 -12.58 -12.34 -1.44
C LEU A 360 -11.08 -12.16 -1.67
N ILE A 361 -10.69 -11.48 -2.75
CA ILE A 361 -9.28 -11.26 -3.11
C ILE A 361 -8.76 -9.87 -2.73
N ASN A 362 -9.67 -8.91 -2.55
CA ASN A 362 -9.42 -7.64 -1.87
C ASN A 362 -10.75 -7.04 -1.37
N ARG A 363 -10.73 -5.80 -0.86
CA ARG A 363 -11.95 -5.14 -0.34
C ARG A 363 -13.03 -4.86 -1.39
N ASN A 364 -12.73 -4.90 -2.68
CA ASN A 364 -13.62 -4.49 -3.77
C ASN A 364 -13.98 -5.64 -4.71
N TYR A 365 -13.25 -6.75 -4.71
CA TYR A 365 -13.36 -7.79 -5.72
C TYR A 365 -13.43 -9.19 -5.09
N ILE A 366 -14.29 -10.01 -5.69
CA ILE A 366 -14.34 -11.45 -5.47
C ILE A 366 -13.99 -12.22 -6.74
N LEU A 367 -13.49 -13.45 -6.56
CA LEU A 367 -13.26 -14.42 -7.62
C LEU A 367 -14.21 -15.61 -7.43
N THR A 368 -14.92 -16.00 -8.49
CA THR A 368 -15.92 -17.08 -8.47
C THR A 368 -16.11 -17.64 -9.88
N THR A 369 -17.20 -18.36 -10.16
CA THR A 369 -17.46 -19.01 -11.45
C THR A 369 -18.85 -18.65 -11.99
N ASN A 370 -19.15 -19.11 -13.20
CA ASN A 370 -20.39 -18.83 -13.93
C ASN A 370 -21.61 -19.68 -13.49
N CYS A 371 -21.74 -19.97 -12.19
CA CYS A 371 -22.84 -20.78 -11.62
C CYS A 371 -24.11 -19.99 -11.29
N VAL A 372 -24.13 -18.68 -11.52
CA VAL A 372 -25.31 -17.82 -11.49
C VAL A 372 -25.43 -17.05 -12.81
N ASP A 373 -26.63 -16.58 -13.13
CA ASP A 373 -26.81 -15.62 -14.23
C ASP A 373 -26.34 -14.24 -13.75
N TRP A 374 -25.19 -13.80 -14.27
CA TRP A 374 -24.57 -12.54 -13.89
C TRP A 374 -25.24 -11.31 -14.52
N ASN A 375 -26.26 -11.50 -15.37
CA ASN A 375 -27.10 -10.41 -15.86
C ASN A 375 -28.18 -9.99 -14.85
N ASP A 376 -28.42 -10.80 -13.82
CA ASP A 376 -29.37 -10.52 -12.75
C ASP A 376 -28.69 -9.84 -11.54
N ASP A 377 -29.49 -9.38 -10.57
CA ASP A 377 -29.03 -8.67 -9.36
C ASP A 377 -28.35 -9.62 -8.35
N VAL A 378 -27.15 -10.10 -8.69
CA VAL A 378 -26.36 -11.03 -7.86
C VAL A 378 -25.90 -10.36 -6.55
N SER A 379 -26.11 -11.07 -5.43
CA SER A 379 -25.59 -10.68 -4.11
C SER A 379 -24.47 -11.61 -3.63
N VAL A 380 -23.59 -11.06 -2.80
CA VAL A 380 -22.46 -11.75 -2.19
C VAL A 380 -22.57 -11.63 -0.68
N THR A 381 -22.54 -12.76 0.02
CA THR A 381 -22.48 -12.80 1.49
C THR A 381 -21.05 -13.10 1.95
N LEU A 382 -20.52 -12.19 2.77
CA LEU A 382 -19.16 -12.23 3.30
C LEU A 382 -19.19 -12.62 4.77
N GLY A 383 -18.26 -13.49 5.17
CA GLY A 383 -18.00 -13.78 6.58
C GLY A 383 -18.98 -14.76 7.24
N ASP A 384 -19.70 -15.51 6.44
CA ASP A 384 -20.67 -16.51 6.89
C ASP A 384 -19.97 -17.84 7.19
N TYR A 385 -20.43 -18.55 8.23
CA TYR A 385 -20.04 -19.92 8.55
C TYR A 385 -21.23 -20.88 8.42
N LYS A 386 -22.43 -20.49 8.86
CA LYS A 386 -23.66 -21.29 8.78
C LYS A 386 -24.72 -20.56 7.97
N THR A 387 -25.10 -21.15 6.83
CA THR A 387 -26.09 -20.58 5.91
C THR A 387 -27.43 -20.30 6.61
N GLY A 388 -28.11 -19.25 6.16
CA GLY A 388 -29.39 -18.82 6.71
C GLY A 388 -29.32 -18.02 8.02
N GLU A 389 -28.18 -17.99 8.71
CA GLU A 389 -28.01 -17.21 9.94
C GLU A 389 -27.31 -15.87 9.68
N VAL A 390 -27.81 -14.80 10.31
CA VAL A 390 -27.18 -13.48 10.22
C VAL A 390 -25.91 -13.42 11.08
N LYS A 391 -25.85 -14.22 12.14
CA LYS A 391 -24.79 -14.19 13.16
C LYS A 391 -24.44 -15.60 13.61
N ASP A 392 -23.21 -16.02 13.33
CA ASP A 392 -22.70 -17.33 13.71
C ASP A 392 -22.23 -17.36 15.16
N CYS A 393 -22.81 -18.27 15.94
CA CYS A 393 -22.43 -18.50 17.34
C CYS A 393 -22.15 -19.99 17.58
N VAL A 394 -21.02 -20.29 18.23
CA VAL A 394 -20.74 -21.64 18.74
C VAL A 394 -21.02 -21.65 20.25
N THR A 395 -22.04 -22.40 20.63
CA THR A 395 -22.42 -22.61 22.04
C THR A 395 -21.56 -23.70 22.68
N GLY A 396 -20.76 -23.32 23.68
CA GLY A 396 -19.96 -24.20 24.52
C GLY A 396 -19.78 -23.59 25.92
N PRO A 397 -18.78 -24.01 26.72
CA PRO A 397 -18.48 -23.44 28.04
C PRO A 397 -18.16 -21.93 27.98
N ILE A 398 -17.61 -21.49 26.84
CA ILE A 398 -17.44 -20.08 26.46
C ILE A 398 -18.14 -19.92 25.12
N SER A 399 -19.19 -19.11 25.05
CA SER A 399 -19.88 -18.80 23.79
C SER A 399 -19.04 -17.83 22.97
N VAL A 400 -18.65 -18.23 21.77
CA VAL A 400 -17.97 -17.35 20.80
C VAL A 400 -18.95 -17.06 19.67
N CYS A 401 -19.20 -15.78 19.41
CA CYS A 401 -20.02 -15.34 18.29
C CYS A 401 -19.22 -14.39 17.40
N LEU A 402 -19.39 -14.54 16.09
CA LEU A 402 -18.87 -13.59 15.10
C LEU A 402 -19.79 -12.35 15.03
N ASP A 403 -19.30 -11.23 14.49
CA ASP A 403 -20.22 -10.13 14.14
C ASP A 403 -21.14 -10.58 13.00
N PRO A 404 -22.24 -9.84 12.72
CA PRO A 404 -23.12 -10.19 11.62
C PRO A 404 -22.38 -10.31 10.28
N VAL A 405 -22.91 -11.14 9.37
CA VAL A 405 -22.42 -11.22 7.99
C VAL A 405 -22.54 -9.86 7.27
N GLN A 406 -21.84 -9.70 6.15
CA GLN A 406 -22.00 -8.56 5.25
C GLN A 406 -22.55 -9.04 3.92
N GLU A 407 -23.76 -8.63 3.57
CA GLU A 407 -24.33 -8.88 2.25
C GLU A 407 -24.17 -7.66 1.35
N VAL A 408 -23.70 -7.88 0.12
CA VAL A 408 -23.32 -6.83 -0.82
C VAL A 408 -23.72 -7.23 -2.23
N ALA A 409 -24.43 -6.35 -2.95
CA ALA A 409 -24.70 -6.54 -4.38
C ALA A 409 -23.43 -6.36 -5.22
N THR A 410 -23.38 -6.98 -6.40
CA THR A 410 -22.28 -6.76 -7.36
C THR A 410 -22.61 -5.60 -8.31
N SER A 411 -21.61 -4.78 -8.64
CA SER A 411 -21.79 -3.61 -9.51
C SER A 411 -21.32 -3.83 -10.95
N GLU A 412 -20.33 -4.69 -11.15
CA GLU A 412 -19.68 -4.98 -12.44
C GLU A 412 -19.08 -6.38 -12.34
N TYR A 413 -19.04 -7.13 -13.43
CA TYR A 413 -18.32 -8.40 -13.49
C TYR A 413 -17.56 -8.54 -14.80
N PHE A 414 -16.49 -9.32 -14.75
CA PHE A 414 -15.65 -9.67 -15.89
C PHE A 414 -15.57 -11.19 -15.98
N GLN A 415 -15.69 -11.72 -17.18
CA GLN A 415 -15.62 -13.15 -17.43
C GLN A 415 -14.44 -13.50 -18.34
N LYS A 416 -13.71 -14.56 -17.99
CA LYS A 416 -12.76 -15.24 -18.87
C LYS A 416 -12.89 -16.74 -18.66
N ASP A 417 -13.23 -17.46 -19.73
CA ASP A 417 -13.62 -18.86 -19.66
C ASP A 417 -14.79 -19.06 -18.67
N ASN A 418 -14.61 -19.93 -17.66
CA ASN A 418 -15.58 -20.18 -16.58
C ASN A 418 -15.27 -19.39 -15.30
N LEU A 419 -14.28 -18.49 -15.33
CA LEU A 419 -13.87 -17.68 -14.19
C LEU A 419 -14.55 -16.31 -14.25
N ILE A 420 -15.07 -15.87 -13.10
CA ILE A 420 -15.72 -14.57 -12.93
C ILE A 420 -14.94 -13.76 -11.89
N LEU A 421 -14.59 -12.54 -12.27
CA LEU A 421 -14.10 -11.50 -11.38
C LEU A 421 -15.23 -10.48 -11.18
N ALA A 422 -15.82 -10.42 -10.00
CA ALA A 422 -16.93 -9.51 -9.73
C ALA A 422 -16.53 -8.40 -8.77
N ARG A 423 -16.91 -7.16 -9.10
CA ARG A 423 -16.73 -5.96 -8.27
C ARG A 423 -17.94 -5.81 -7.34
N LEU A 424 -17.67 -5.63 -6.06
CA LEU A 424 -18.66 -5.34 -5.04
C LEU A 424 -19.15 -3.88 -5.16
N ALA A 425 -20.46 -3.67 -5.06
CA ALA A 425 -21.06 -2.33 -5.09
C ALA A 425 -20.71 -1.48 -3.88
N SER A 426 -20.39 -2.13 -2.74
CA SER A 426 -19.84 -1.48 -1.56
C SER A 426 -18.62 -2.26 -1.04
N PRO A 427 -17.55 -1.59 -0.57
CA PRO A 427 -16.37 -2.30 -0.13
C PRO A 427 -16.62 -3.22 1.08
N ALA A 428 -15.96 -4.37 1.09
CA ALA A 428 -15.93 -5.30 2.22
C ALA A 428 -15.26 -4.66 3.45
N TYR A 429 -15.80 -4.93 4.65
CA TYR A 429 -15.31 -4.38 5.92
C TYR A 429 -14.12 -5.15 6.51
N ILE A 430 -13.06 -5.33 5.70
CA ILE A 430 -11.83 -6.02 6.09
C ILE A 430 -11.19 -5.36 7.32
N GLY A 431 -10.78 -6.17 8.30
CA GLY A 431 -10.05 -5.72 9.50
C GLY A 431 -10.88 -4.97 10.55
N ARG A 432 -12.12 -4.56 10.23
CA ARG A 432 -13.09 -4.09 11.23
C ARG A 432 -13.84 -5.23 11.90
N ARG A 433 -13.98 -6.35 11.19
CA ARG A 433 -14.65 -7.58 11.62
C ARG A 433 -13.63 -8.71 11.61
N ASN A 434 -13.63 -9.55 12.64
CA ASN A 434 -12.62 -10.61 12.82
C ASN A 434 -12.81 -11.84 11.89
N HIS A 435 -13.80 -11.78 10.99
CA HIS A 435 -14.23 -12.92 10.16
C HIS A 435 -14.45 -12.53 8.68
N ILE A 436 -13.98 -11.34 8.27
CA ILE A 436 -13.94 -10.91 6.86
C ILE A 436 -12.53 -10.44 6.55
N GLU A 437 -11.79 -11.21 5.75
CA GLU A 437 -10.46 -10.87 5.26
C GLU A 437 -10.30 -11.34 3.81
N ALA A 438 -9.28 -10.84 3.11
CA ALA A 438 -8.97 -11.30 1.76
C ALA A 438 -7.96 -12.46 1.78
N ILE A 439 -7.99 -13.35 0.80
CA ILE A 439 -6.94 -14.36 0.58
C ILE A 439 -5.75 -13.76 -0.18
N CYS A 440 -4.54 -14.32 -0.03
CA CYS A 440 -3.43 -13.95 -0.90
C CYS A 440 -3.52 -14.67 -2.25
N LEU A 441 -3.01 -14.03 -3.29
CA LEU A 441 -2.80 -14.61 -4.62
C LEU A 441 -1.29 -14.83 -4.87
N PRO A 442 -0.89 -15.79 -5.72
CA PRO A 442 0.51 -16.06 -6.04
C PRO A 442 1.09 -14.99 -6.97
N THR A 443 1.70 -13.97 -6.39
CA THR A 443 2.18 -12.78 -7.12
C THR A 443 3.64 -12.85 -7.51
N THR A 444 4.45 -13.68 -6.86
CA THR A 444 5.88 -13.82 -7.21
C THR A 444 6.12 -15.00 -8.14
N VAL A 445 7.22 -14.97 -8.91
CA VAL A 445 7.63 -16.08 -9.77
C VAL A 445 7.74 -17.38 -8.95
N GLU A 446 8.41 -17.31 -7.79
CA GLU A 446 8.55 -18.45 -6.87
C GLU A 446 7.19 -19.02 -6.45
N GLN A 447 6.21 -18.16 -6.13
CA GLN A 447 4.87 -18.58 -5.72
C GLN A 447 4.08 -19.22 -6.87
N ARG A 448 4.21 -18.70 -8.08
CA ARG A 448 3.52 -19.20 -9.28
C ARG A 448 4.02 -20.56 -9.74
N GLU A 449 5.33 -20.78 -9.65
CA GLU A 449 5.96 -22.06 -10.02
C GLU A 449 5.85 -23.11 -8.91
N ARG A 450 5.46 -22.70 -7.69
CA ARG A 450 5.39 -23.60 -6.55
C ARG A 450 4.25 -24.61 -6.69
N VAL A 451 4.62 -25.89 -6.63
CA VAL A 451 3.67 -27.00 -6.54
C VAL A 451 3.67 -27.56 -5.12
N TYR A 452 2.50 -27.61 -4.48
CA TYR A 452 2.33 -28.20 -3.15
C TYR A 452 1.88 -29.66 -3.25
N PRO A 453 2.39 -30.56 -2.38
CA PRO A 453 1.94 -31.95 -2.34
C PRO A 453 0.51 -32.07 -1.79
N ARG A 454 0.06 -31.08 -1.00
CA ARG A 454 -1.25 -31.03 -0.38
C ARG A 454 -1.85 -29.64 -0.49
N TYR A 455 -3.16 -29.60 -0.68
CA TYR A 455 -3.96 -28.38 -0.65
C TYR A 455 -5.09 -28.50 0.37
N VAL A 456 -5.49 -27.36 0.91
CA VAL A 456 -6.69 -27.23 1.74
C VAL A 456 -7.83 -26.80 0.83
N LEU A 457 -8.87 -27.60 0.74
CA LEU A 457 -10.12 -27.28 0.08
C LEU A 457 -11.06 -26.62 1.08
N THR A 458 -11.71 -25.51 0.71
CA THR A 458 -12.72 -24.86 1.55
C THR A 458 -13.89 -24.36 0.72
N GLY A 459 -15.10 -24.63 1.20
CA GLY A 459 -16.36 -24.23 0.57
C GLY A 459 -17.57 -24.93 1.18
N TRP A 460 -18.77 -24.50 0.78
CA TRP A 460 -20.02 -25.19 1.07
C TRP A 460 -20.29 -26.30 0.04
N LYS A 461 -21.02 -27.31 0.50
CA LYS A 461 -21.40 -28.49 -0.28
C LYS A 461 -22.74 -28.30 -0.96
N GLU A 462 -22.98 -29.07 -2.01
CA GLU A 462 -24.23 -29.04 -2.77
C GLU A 462 -25.42 -29.55 -1.96
N SER A 463 -25.22 -30.63 -1.20
CA SER A 463 -26.29 -31.30 -0.47
C SER A 463 -25.77 -32.00 0.81
N GLY A 464 -26.70 -32.50 1.62
CA GLY A 464 -26.42 -33.11 2.92
C GLY A 464 -26.66 -32.15 4.09
N GLN A 465 -26.59 -32.65 5.32
CA GLN A 465 -26.72 -31.80 6.52
C GLN A 465 -25.51 -30.87 6.71
N ASP A 466 -24.38 -31.24 6.11
CA ASP A 466 -23.13 -30.49 6.12
C ASP A 466 -23.07 -29.39 5.05
N SER A 467 -24.04 -29.30 4.13
CA SER A 467 -24.11 -28.20 3.15
C SER A 467 -24.41 -26.85 3.79
N GLN A 468 -25.04 -26.84 4.96
CA GLN A 468 -25.34 -25.61 5.70
C GLN A 468 -24.12 -25.00 6.39
N PHE A 469 -23.04 -25.75 6.57
CA PHE A 469 -21.86 -25.30 7.29
C PHE A 469 -20.68 -25.24 6.35
N LEU A 470 -19.85 -24.20 6.48
CA LEU A 470 -18.60 -24.12 5.75
C LEU A 470 -17.75 -25.37 6.07
N GLN A 471 -17.27 -26.05 5.04
CA GLN A 471 -16.49 -27.27 5.19
C GLN A 471 -15.04 -27.04 4.77
N ARG A 472 -14.15 -27.89 5.32
CA ARG A 472 -12.79 -28.05 4.80
C ARG A 472 -12.47 -29.50 4.45
N ALA A 473 -11.49 -29.69 3.59
CA ALA A 473 -10.81 -30.97 3.40
C ALA A 473 -9.33 -30.74 3.08
N VAL A 474 -8.48 -31.73 3.40
CA VAL A 474 -7.08 -31.76 2.97
C VAL A 474 -6.97 -32.76 1.83
N LEU A 475 -6.42 -32.34 0.70
CA LEU A 475 -6.35 -33.15 -0.51
C LEU A 475 -4.90 -33.34 -0.96
N ASP A 476 -4.58 -34.53 -1.45
CA ASP A 476 -3.28 -34.86 -2.06
C ASP A 476 -3.29 -34.51 -3.55
N LEU A 477 -2.21 -33.90 -4.03
CA LEU A 477 -2.00 -33.59 -5.44
C LEU A 477 -1.87 -34.86 -6.28
N ILE A 478 -2.56 -34.89 -7.42
CA ILE A 478 -2.33 -35.87 -8.48
C ILE A 478 -1.61 -35.16 -9.63
N HIS A 479 -0.42 -35.66 -9.97
CA HIS A 479 0.32 -35.15 -11.12
C HIS A 479 -0.46 -35.35 -12.42
N HIS A 480 -0.18 -34.49 -13.40
CA HIS A 480 -0.94 -34.38 -14.65
C HIS A 480 -1.09 -35.72 -15.41
N GLY A 481 -0.02 -36.47 -15.62
CA GLY A 481 -0.05 -37.76 -16.32
C GLY A 481 -1.00 -38.81 -15.71
N PRO A 482 -0.88 -39.13 -14.41
CA PRO A 482 -1.84 -39.97 -13.70
C PRO A 482 -3.29 -39.44 -13.76
N CYS A 483 -3.48 -38.12 -13.63
CA CYS A 483 -4.81 -37.52 -13.72
C CYS A 483 -5.45 -37.76 -15.09
N GLN A 484 -4.70 -37.52 -16.18
CA GLN A 484 -5.18 -37.72 -17.54
C GLN A 484 -5.59 -39.18 -17.80
N LYS A 485 -4.80 -40.12 -17.26
CA LYS A 485 -5.08 -41.56 -17.36
C LYS A 485 -6.37 -41.95 -16.63
N GLU A 486 -6.59 -41.43 -15.43
CA GLU A 486 -7.78 -41.73 -14.61
C GLU A 486 -9.04 -41.08 -15.20
N MET A 487 -8.91 -39.89 -15.79
CA MET A 487 -10.01 -39.16 -16.41
C MET A 487 -10.45 -39.74 -17.77
N ASN A 488 -9.62 -40.60 -18.38
CA ASN A 488 -9.84 -41.17 -19.72
C ASN A 488 -10.19 -40.11 -20.79
N ARG A 489 -9.57 -38.93 -20.68
CA ARG A 489 -9.70 -37.80 -21.62
C ARG A 489 -8.46 -36.91 -21.51
N THR A 490 -8.22 -36.06 -22.50
CA THR A 490 -7.19 -35.02 -22.42
C THR A 490 -7.56 -33.98 -21.35
N VAL A 491 -6.65 -33.74 -20.42
CA VAL A 491 -6.78 -32.74 -19.34
C VAL A 491 -5.78 -31.63 -19.62
N SER A 492 -6.21 -30.36 -19.58
CA SER A 492 -5.32 -29.21 -19.79
C SER A 492 -4.28 -29.12 -18.67
N GLU A 493 -3.08 -28.64 -18.98
CA GLU A 493 -2.05 -28.35 -17.97
C GLU A 493 -2.48 -27.23 -17.01
N SER A 494 -3.47 -26.41 -17.39
CA SER A 494 -4.10 -25.38 -16.54
C SER A 494 -5.03 -25.95 -15.46
N ILE A 495 -5.14 -27.28 -15.35
CA ILE A 495 -5.96 -27.95 -14.34
C ILE A 495 -5.09 -28.56 -13.25
N ILE A 496 -5.45 -28.31 -12.00
CA ILE A 496 -4.92 -29.00 -10.82
C ILE A 496 -5.88 -30.15 -10.50
N CYS A 497 -5.33 -31.37 -10.43
CA CYS A 497 -6.08 -32.55 -9.99
C CYS A 497 -5.69 -32.91 -8.56
N VAL A 498 -6.68 -33.16 -7.71
CA VAL A 498 -6.46 -33.52 -6.30
C VAL A 498 -7.42 -34.64 -5.86
N ARG A 499 -7.05 -35.38 -4.82
CA ARG A 499 -7.88 -36.45 -4.25
C ARG A 499 -7.85 -36.47 -2.72
N ASN A 500 -8.86 -37.08 -2.12
CA ASN A 500 -8.86 -37.34 -0.69
C ASN A 500 -7.79 -38.40 -0.33
N PRO A 501 -6.90 -38.14 0.65
CA PRO A 501 -5.94 -39.14 1.13
C PRO A 501 -6.58 -40.38 1.77
N ASP A 502 -7.74 -40.22 2.44
CA ASP A 502 -8.37 -41.31 3.21
C ASP A 502 -9.18 -42.26 2.35
N ASP A 503 -9.76 -41.75 1.25
CA ASP A 503 -10.41 -42.55 0.23
C ASP A 503 -9.93 -42.05 -1.12
N PRO A 504 -8.86 -42.64 -1.66
CA PRO A 504 -8.29 -42.22 -2.93
C PRO A 504 -9.36 -42.18 -4.02
N LYS A 505 -10.32 -43.11 -4.02
CA LYS A 505 -11.33 -43.22 -5.07
C LYS A 505 -12.47 -42.20 -4.95
N ARG A 506 -12.50 -41.37 -3.91
CA ARG A 506 -13.62 -40.45 -3.64
C ARG A 506 -13.19 -39.03 -3.31
N SER A 507 -14.08 -38.09 -3.63
CA SER A 507 -14.09 -36.74 -3.03
C SER A 507 -14.24 -36.84 -1.50
N PRO A 508 -13.73 -35.89 -0.69
CA PRO A 508 -13.93 -35.84 0.75
C PRO A 508 -15.40 -36.08 1.18
N LYS A 509 -15.68 -37.33 1.56
CA LYS A 509 -17.00 -37.85 1.99
C LYS A 509 -18.13 -37.71 0.96
N CYS A 510 -17.90 -37.94 -0.33
CA CYS A 510 -18.96 -38.10 -1.37
C CYS A 510 -20.21 -37.19 -1.23
N ASN A 511 -19.97 -35.93 -0.86
CA ASN A 511 -20.93 -34.84 -0.82
C ASN A 511 -20.25 -33.71 -1.57
N ASP A 512 -20.64 -33.55 -2.84
CA ASP A 512 -19.89 -32.76 -3.80
C ASP A 512 -19.88 -31.27 -3.39
N TYR A 513 -18.72 -30.64 -3.52
CA TYR A 513 -18.56 -29.22 -3.19
C TYR A 513 -19.15 -28.36 -4.32
N MET A 514 -19.80 -27.24 -3.95
CA MET A 514 -20.38 -26.34 -4.95
C MET A 514 -19.29 -25.69 -5.82
N GLN A 515 -19.66 -25.27 -7.03
CA GLN A 515 -18.76 -24.51 -7.91
C GLN A 515 -18.24 -23.25 -7.20
N GLY A 516 -17.07 -22.78 -7.62
CA GLY A 516 -16.32 -21.70 -6.97
C GLY A 516 -15.53 -22.15 -5.73
N THR A 517 -15.60 -23.43 -5.35
CA THR A 517 -14.81 -23.96 -4.22
C THR A 517 -13.32 -23.80 -4.52
N THR A 518 -12.55 -23.45 -3.49
CA THR A 518 -11.15 -23.08 -3.67
C THR A 518 -10.21 -24.07 -3.00
N ILE A 519 -9.08 -24.32 -3.67
CA ILE A 519 -7.90 -24.93 -3.07
C ILE A 519 -6.84 -23.87 -2.75
N GLN A 520 -6.27 -23.98 -1.56
CA GLN A 520 -5.30 -23.04 -1.01
C GLN A 520 -4.16 -23.77 -0.29
N ALA A 521 -3.01 -23.11 -0.17
CA ALA A 521 -1.85 -23.65 0.54
C ALA A 521 -1.19 -22.58 1.42
N VAL A 522 -0.61 -22.99 2.55
CA VAL A 522 0.13 -22.09 3.45
C VAL A 522 1.58 -21.99 2.97
N GLU A 523 2.02 -20.77 2.63
CA GLU A 523 3.41 -20.51 2.27
C GLU A 523 4.31 -20.48 3.50
N LYS A 524 5.44 -21.18 3.45
CA LYS A 524 6.40 -21.26 4.56
C LYS A 524 7.03 -19.91 4.92
N LYS A 525 7.33 -19.07 3.93
CA LYS A 525 8.06 -17.81 4.12
C LYS A 525 7.20 -16.74 4.79
N SER A 526 5.97 -16.55 4.32
CA SER A 526 5.05 -15.55 4.88
C SER A 526 4.12 -16.09 5.97
N ASN A 527 3.98 -17.41 6.11
CA ASN A 527 2.94 -18.07 6.90
C ASN A 527 1.54 -17.55 6.54
N ARG A 528 1.23 -17.50 5.24
CA ARG A 528 -0.08 -17.06 4.72
C ARG A 528 -0.67 -18.07 3.77
N TYR A 529 -2.00 -18.12 3.72
CA TYR A 529 -2.77 -18.86 2.73
C TYR A 529 -2.76 -18.14 1.39
N LEU A 530 -2.37 -18.87 0.35
CA LEU A 530 -2.43 -18.45 -1.03
C LEU A 530 -3.45 -19.31 -1.79
N ALA A 531 -4.28 -18.67 -2.59
CA ALA A 531 -5.24 -19.33 -3.48
C ALA A 531 -4.52 -19.88 -4.72
N TYR A 532 -4.70 -21.17 -5.02
CA TYR A 532 -4.04 -21.81 -6.17
C TYR A 532 -5.01 -22.29 -7.23
N GLY A 533 -6.23 -22.64 -6.86
CA GLY A 533 -7.22 -23.08 -7.84
C GLY A 533 -8.65 -22.95 -7.38
N ILE A 534 -9.54 -22.86 -8.37
CA ILE A 534 -10.98 -22.72 -8.17
C ILE A 534 -11.72 -23.77 -9.00
N GLN A 535 -12.76 -24.35 -8.42
CA GLN A 535 -13.55 -25.40 -9.03
C GLN A 535 -14.61 -24.78 -9.94
N THR A 536 -14.59 -25.12 -11.23
CA THR A 536 -15.57 -24.60 -12.20
C THR A 536 -16.75 -25.52 -12.47
N ASP A 537 -16.70 -26.75 -11.97
CA ASP A 537 -17.74 -27.74 -12.18
C ASP A 537 -17.88 -28.64 -10.95
N ILE A 538 -19.08 -29.16 -10.70
CA ILE A 538 -19.32 -30.07 -9.60
C ILE A 538 -18.69 -31.42 -9.96
N SER A 539 -17.81 -31.91 -9.10
CA SER A 539 -17.07 -33.14 -9.36
C SER A 539 -17.81 -34.32 -8.80
N TYR A 540 -18.02 -35.34 -9.62
CA TYR A 540 -18.63 -36.60 -9.20
C TYR A 540 -17.64 -37.45 -8.40
N CYS A 541 -18.10 -38.02 -7.28
CA CYS A 541 -17.33 -38.86 -6.34
C CYS A 541 -16.46 -40.00 -6.92
N SER A 542 -16.48 -40.30 -8.22
CA SER A 542 -15.74 -41.41 -8.83
C SER A 542 -14.46 -41.00 -9.54
N ARG A 543 -14.15 -39.70 -9.58
CA ARG A 543 -13.01 -39.13 -10.30
C ARG A 543 -12.24 -38.13 -9.44
N PRO A 544 -10.96 -37.85 -9.76
CA PRO A 544 -10.22 -36.75 -9.18
C PRO A 544 -10.95 -35.41 -9.33
N GLU A 545 -10.91 -34.62 -8.27
CA GLU A 545 -11.41 -33.24 -8.26
C GLU A 545 -10.51 -32.36 -9.14
N GLN A 546 -11.11 -31.38 -9.82
CA GLN A 546 -10.42 -30.53 -10.80
C GLN A 546 -10.62 -29.05 -10.50
N PHE A 547 -9.53 -28.31 -10.50
CA PHE A 547 -9.49 -26.87 -10.25
C PHE A 547 -8.74 -26.19 -11.37
N ILE A 548 -9.27 -25.08 -11.90
CA ILE A 548 -8.47 -24.23 -12.79
C ILE A 548 -7.39 -23.54 -11.97
N LYS A 549 -6.19 -23.38 -12.55
CA LYS A 549 -5.07 -22.69 -11.90
C LYS A 549 -5.31 -21.19 -11.89
N ILE A 550 -5.42 -20.58 -10.71
CA ILE A 550 -5.56 -19.11 -10.57
C ILE A 550 -4.35 -18.38 -11.17
N VAL A 551 -3.17 -18.99 -11.07
CA VAL A 551 -1.90 -18.47 -11.63
C VAL A 551 -2.02 -18.07 -13.10
N ASP A 552 -2.73 -18.88 -13.91
CA ASP A 552 -2.86 -18.69 -15.36
C ASP A 552 -3.78 -17.49 -15.70
N TYR A 553 -4.52 -16.98 -14.71
CA TYR A 553 -5.45 -15.86 -14.85
C TYR A 553 -4.96 -14.59 -14.15
N MET A 554 -3.78 -14.60 -13.52
CA MET A 554 -3.30 -13.47 -12.70
C MET A 554 -3.21 -12.16 -13.48
N GLU A 555 -2.70 -12.19 -14.71
CA GLU A 555 -2.60 -10.99 -15.56
C GLU A 555 -3.99 -10.44 -15.87
N TRP A 556 -4.89 -11.30 -16.32
CA TRP A 556 -6.28 -10.93 -16.61
C TRP A 556 -7.03 -10.40 -15.38
N ILE A 557 -6.81 -10.99 -14.19
CA ILE A 557 -7.38 -10.48 -12.94
C ILE A 557 -6.91 -9.04 -12.74
N LEU A 558 -5.60 -8.80 -12.84
CA LEU A 558 -5.01 -7.49 -12.61
C LEU A 558 -5.44 -6.45 -13.67
N ASP A 559 -5.58 -6.83 -14.93
CA ASP A 559 -6.04 -5.97 -16.02
C ASP A 559 -7.44 -5.41 -15.77
N ASN A 560 -8.32 -6.21 -15.16
CA ASN A 560 -9.74 -5.87 -14.96
C ASN A 560 -10.02 -5.26 -13.57
N MET A 561 -9.04 -5.32 -12.66
CA MET A 561 -9.15 -4.65 -11.38
C MET A 561 -8.93 -3.15 -11.52
N LYS A 562 -9.80 -2.38 -10.86
CA LYS A 562 -9.72 -0.93 -10.73
C LYS A 562 -9.50 -0.58 -9.26
N PRO A 563 -8.78 0.51 -8.95
CA PRO A 563 -8.69 1.06 -7.59
C PRO A 563 -10.08 1.20 -6.94
#